data_AF-A0A1V0ACS6-F1
#
_entry.id   AF-A0A1V0ACS6-F1
#
_cell.length_a   1.000
_cell.length_b   1.000
_cell.length_c   1.000
_cell.angle_alpha   90.00
_cell.angle_beta   90.00
_cell.angle_gamma   90.00
#
_symmetry.space_group_name_H-M   'P 1'
#
loop_
_entity.id
_entity.type
_entity.pdbx_description
1 polymer ?
#
loop_
_entity_poly.entity_id
_entity_poly.type
_entity_poly.pdbx_seq_one_letter_code
_entity_poly.pdbx_strand_id
1 'polypeptide(L)'
;MRKIPHRMAQEDGLAPNHFLQLAAVDFNGVYAVHLAAKEERLKMTRLALSLLSGPFFAAIALASAKVVDPQSLTRWQDVPWYLFALVIAFGVLSVLPFLRLIEAVNAHARTARAINNFRLLYSTKLGDELDWTPNLPVDPRFPETYAPLAWPGINVMVLATVNSTYLTVGVTGLSGQEPNLLLLMTGILLVALVHYGVYYVRCNVSRRRRLPRNPYRITNMEG
;
A
#
# COMPACT_ATOMS: atom_id res chain seq x y z
N MET A 1 -32.55 1.55 52.72
CA MET A 1 -33.10 1.78 51.36
C MET A 1 -32.56 3.09 50.81
N ARG A 2 -31.59 3.04 49.90
CA ARG A 2 -31.04 4.23 49.21
C ARG A 2 -31.97 4.57 48.04
N LYS A 3 -32.58 5.76 48.06
CA LYS A 3 -33.32 6.30 46.92
C LYS A 3 -32.32 6.61 45.80
N ILE A 4 -32.39 5.86 44.71
CA ILE A 4 -31.72 6.18 43.45
C ILE A 4 -32.59 7.24 42.76
N PRO A 5 -32.10 8.45 42.48
CA PRO A 5 -32.86 9.41 41.69
C PRO A 5 -32.84 8.98 40.23
N HIS A 6 -33.99 8.50 39.75
CA HIS A 6 -34.35 8.55 38.34
C HIS A 6 -34.54 10.02 37.93
N ARG A 7 -34.09 10.35 36.70
CA ARG A 7 -34.23 11.62 35.96
C ARG A 7 -33.24 12.74 36.30
N MET A 8 -32.13 12.75 35.55
CA MET A 8 -31.86 13.83 34.60
C MET A 8 -31.44 13.18 33.27
N ALA A 9 -32.45 12.73 32.53
CA ALA A 9 -32.32 12.51 31.10
C ALA A 9 -32.70 13.83 30.43
N GLN A 10 -31.69 14.63 30.12
CA GLN A 10 -31.64 15.49 28.94
C GLN A 10 -30.16 15.82 28.78
N GLU A 11 -29.41 14.91 28.15
CA GLU A 11 -28.23 15.36 27.43
C GLU A 11 -28.79 16.34 26.40
N ASP A 12 -28.53 17.63 26.59
CA ASP A 12 -28.75 18.64 25.56
C ASP A 12 -27.99 18.17 24.33
N GLY A 13 -28.69 17.47 23.43
CA GLY A 13 -28.18 17.12 22.13
C GLY A 13 -27.69 18.41 21.49
N LEU A 14 -26.43 18.42 21.03
CA LEU A 14 -25.88 19.54 20.27
C LEU A 14 -26.91 19.98 19.24
N ALA A 15 -27.21 21.29 19.20
CA ALA A 15 -28.13 21.84 18.20
C ALA A 15 -27.73 21.30 16.81
N PRO A 16 -28.68 20.86 15.96
CA PRO A 16 -28.37 20.17 14.70
C PRO A 16 -27.32 20.89 13.84
N ASN A 17 -27.34 22.23 13.84
CA ASN A 17 -26.35 23.05 13.15
C ASN A 17 -24.93 22.92 13.72
N HIS A 18 -24.76 22.84 15.04
CA HIS A 18 -23.46 22.64 15.68
C HIS A 18 -22.94 21.21 15.44
N PHE A 19 -23.85 20.22 15.46
CA PHE A 19 -23.51 18.84 15.14
C PHE A 19 -23.04 18.70 13.67
N LEU A 20 -23.75 19.33 12.73
CA LEU A 20 -23.36 19.35 11.31
C LEU A 20 -22.01 20.06 11.09
N GLN A 21 -21.72 21.12 11.82
CA GLN A 21 -20.42 21.80 11.74
C GLN A 21 -19.27 20.93 12.27
N LEU A 22 -19.45 20.29 13.44
CA LEU A 22 -18.47 19.35 14.00
C LEU A 22 -18.25 18.16 13.04
N ALA A 23 -19.33 17.61 12.51
CA ALA A 23 -19.30 16.55 11.50
C ALA A 23 -18.53 16.95 10.24
N ALA A 24 -18.77 18.15 9.73
CA ALA A 24 -18.09 18.65 8.55
C ALA A 24 -16.59 18.82 8.81
N VAL A 25 -16.19 19.33 9.98
CA VAL A 25 -14.78 19.46 10.38
C VAL A 25 -14.11 18.09 10.47
N ASP A 26 -14.72 17.13 11.15
CA ASP A 26 -14.19 15.77 11.30
C ASP A 26 -14.09 15.06 9.94
N PHE A 27 -15.13 15.18 9.09
CA PHE A 27 -15.11 14.62 7.74
C PHE A 27 -13.99 15.22 6.89
N ASN A 28 -13.84 16.55 6.91
CA ASN A 28 -12.78 17.24 6.19
C ASN A 28 -11.39 16.77 6.66
N GLY A 29 -11.20 16.57 7.97
CA GLY A 29 -9.99 16.00 8.53
C GLY A 29 -9.70 14.59 7.99
N VAL A 30 -10.66 13.67 8.08
CA VAL A 30 -10.51 12.28 7.60
C VAL A 30 -10.29 12.25 6.08
N TYR A 31 -11.00 13.09 5.33
CA TYR A 31 -10.88 13.19 3.89
C TYR A 31 -9.52 13.74 3.44
N ALA A 32 -9.00 14.76 4.12
CA ALA A 32 -7.65 15.29 3.86
C ALA A 32 -6.57 14.22 4.08
N VAL A 33 -6.68 13.42 5.15
CA VAL A 33 -5.76 12.30 5.40
C VAL A 33 -5.89 11.21 4.33
N HIS A 34 -7.10 10.93 3.84
CA HIS A 34 -7.30 10.00 2.73
C HIS A 34 -6.67 10.47 1.43
N LEU A 35 -6.82 11.75 1.08
CA LEU A 35 -6.18 12.36 -0.07
C LEU A 35 -4.66 12.29 0.03
N ALA A 36 -4.09 12.64 1.18
CA ALA A 36 -2.65 12.54 1.43
C ALA A 36 -2.15 11.10 1.26
N ALA A 37 -2.85 10.10 1.81
CA ALA A 37 -2.49 8.69 1.65
C ALA A 37 -2.59 8.21 0.19
N LYS A 38 -3.58 8.71 -0.57
CA LYS A 38 -3.71 8.42 -2.01
C LYS A 38 -2.54 9.02 -2.81
N GLU A 39 -2.16 10.25 -2.51
CA GLU A 39 -1.00 10.90 -3.14
C GLU A 39 0.31 10.19 -2.82
N GLU A 40 0.54 9.85 -1.55
CA GLU A 40 1.73 9.12 -1.12
C GLU A 40 1.86 7.80 -1.87
N ARG A 41 0.76 7.03 -1.97
CA ARG A 41 0.73 5.79 -2.75
C ARG A 41 1.15 6.02 -4.20
N LEU A 42 0.60 7.04 -4.87
CA LEU A 42 0.95 7.36 -6.27
C LEU A 42 2.41 7.79 -6.41
N LYS A 43 2.92 8.61 -5.49
CA LYS A 43 4.32 9.05 -5.46
C LYS A 43 5.27 7.86 -5.30
N MET A 44 4.97 6.93 -4.38
CA MET A 44 5.78 5.73 -4.16
C MET A 44 5.73 4.76 -5.34
N THR A 45 4.58 4.59 -5.99
CA THR A 45 4.50 3.78 -7.23
C THR A 45 5.35 4.38 -8.34
N ARG A 46 5.28 5.71 -8.55
CA ARG A 46 6.11 6.38 -9.57
C ARG A 46 7.59 6.25 -9.26
N LEU A 47 7.98 6.41 -8.01
CA LEU A 47 9.37 6.25 -7.57
C LEU A 47 9.85 4.81 -7.81
N ALA A 48 9.04 3.80 -7.47
CA ALA A 48 9.37 2.40 -7.72
C ALA A 48 9.57 2.13 -9.21
N LEU A 49 8.65 2.58 -10.07
CA LEU A 49 8.76 2.43 -11.52
C LEU A 49 9.98 3.17 -12.10
N SER A 50 10.31 4.35 -11.59
CA SER A 50 11.49 5.12 -12.01
C SER A 50 12.79 4.46 -11.59
N LEU A 51 12.83 3.76 -10.45
CA LEU A 51 14.01 3.03 -10.02
C LEU A 51 14.22 1.75 -10.82
N LEU A 52 13.12 1.10 -11.24
CA LEU A 52 13.19 -0.04 -12.14
C LEU A 52 13.77 0.34 -13.51
N SER A 53 13.49 1.52 -14.04
CA SER A 53 14.09 1.97 -15.30
C SER A 53 15.56 2.41 -15.18
N GLY A 54 16.06 2.61 -13.96
CA GLY A 54 17.41 3.10 -13.67
C GLY A 54 18.53 2.30 -14.35
N PRO A 55 18.57 0.97 -14.22
CA PRO A 55 19.59 0.15 -14.88
C PRO A 55 19.62 0.28 -16.40
N PHE A 56 18.46 0.41 -17.04
CA PHE A 56 18.38 0.61 -18.48
C PHE A 56 18.93 1.98 -18.89
N PHE A 57 18.56 3.05 -18.18
CA PHE A 57 19.11 4.37 -18.45
C PHE A 57 20.62 4.44 -18.24
N ALA A 58 21.12 3.79 -17.19
CA ALA A 58 22.56 3.70 -16.94
C ALA A 58 23.29 2.92 -18.05
N ALA A 59 22.74 1.78 -18.48
CA ALA A 59 23.32 1.00 -19.58
C ALA A 59 23.34 1.81 -20.90
N ILE A 60 22.25 2.51 -21.22
CA ILE A 60 22.17 3.39 -22.39
C ILE A 60 23.20 4.52 -22.30
N ALA A 61 23.35 5.14 -21.13
CA ALA A 61 24.32 6.21 -20.91
C ALA A 61 25.76 5.71 -21.08
N LEU A 62 26.08 4.54 -20.53
CA LEU A 62 27.41 3.92 -20.64
C LEU A 62 27.74 3.51 -22.07
N ALA A 63 26.77 2.94 -22.80
CA ALA A 63 26.92 2.62 -24.21
C ALA A 63 27.09 3.90 -25.07
N SER A 64 26.30 4.94 -24.80
CA SER A 64 26.39 6.24 -25.49
C SER A 64 27.73 6.93 -25.24
N ALA A 65 28.28 6.81 -24.03
CA ALA A 65 29.61 7.31 -23.67
C ALA A 65 30.76 6.42 -24.19
N LYS A 66 30.46 5.34 -24.94
CA LYS A 66 31.43 4.36 -25.45
C LYS A 66 32.26 3.68 -24.35
N VAL A 67 31.74 3.63 -23.12
CA VAL A 67 32.35 2.90 -22.00
C VAL A 67 32.08 1.39 -22.13
N VAL A 68 30.94 1.04 -22.72
CA VAL A 68 30.53 -0.34 -23.02
C VAL A 68 30.44 -0.51 -24.52
N ASP A 69 31.09 -1.54 -25.06
CA ASP A 69 30.90 -1.97 -26.44
C ASP A 69 29.59 -2.79 -26.55
N PRO A 70 28.62 -2.42 -27.40
CA PRO A 70 27.41 -3.20 -27.62
C PRO A 70 27.67 -4.68 -27.97
N GLN A 71 28.80 -5.00 -28.60
CA GLN A 71 29.14 -6.39 -28.93
C GLN A 71 29.38 -7.25 -27.68
N SER A 72 29.91 -6.66 -26.60
CA SER A 72 30.12 -7.33 -25.32
C SER A 72 28.81 -7.75 -24.62
N LEU A 73 27.69 -7.15 -25.01
CA LEU A 73 26.36 -7.47 -24.44
C LEU A 73 25.69 -8.68 -25.11
N THR A 74 26.29 -9.24 -26.16
CA THR A 74 25.72 -10.37 -26.90
C THR A 74 25.94 -11.72 -26.22
N ARG A 75 26.98 -11.83 -25.38
CA ARG A 75 27.33 -13.04 -24.64
C ARG A 75 27.46 -12.72 -23.16
N TRP A 76 26.88 -13.57 -22.32
CA TRP A 76 26.84 -13.38 -20.87
C TRP A 76 28.23 -13.17 -20.25
N GLN A 77 29.21 -13.94 -20.71
CA GLN A 77 30.59 -13.92 -20.20
C GLN A 77 31.35 -12.64 -20.55
N ASP A 78 30.93 -11.96 -21.62
CA ASP A 78 31.57 -10.73 -22.10
C ASP A 78 30.97 -9.47 -21.46
N VAL A 79 29.84 -9.61 -20.76
CA VAL A 79 29.17 -8.50 -20.08
C VAL A 79 30.06 -7.97 -18.94
N PRO A 80 30.38 -6.67 -18.92
CA PRO A 80 31.20 -6.10 -17.86
C PRO A 80 30.53 -6.25 -16.48
N TRP A 81 31.31 -6.72 -15.49
CA TRP A 81 30.82 -6.99 -14.14
C TRP A 81 30.11 -5.79 -13.47
N TYR A 82 30.53 -4.56 -13.78
CA TYR A 82 29.95 -3.35 -13.21
C TYR A 82 28.50 -3.13 -13.65
N LEU A 83 28.07 -3.68 -14.79
CA LEU A 83 26.66 -3.63 -15.21
C LEU A 83 25.80 -4.52 -14.32
N PHE A 84 26.29 -5.72 -13.97
CA PHE A 84 25.62 -6.58 -13.00
C PHE A 84 25.58 -5.96 -11.60
N ALA A 85 26.68 -5.33 -11.16
CA ALA A 85 26.71 -4.58 -9.90
C ALA A 85 25.68 -3.45 -9.87
N LEU A 86 25.51 -2.75 -10.99
CA LEU A 86 24.51 -1.68 -11.13
C LEU A 86 23.08 -2.23 -11.04
N VAL A 87 22.79 -3.36 -11.71
CA VAL A 87 21.49 -4.03 -11.60
C VAL A 87 21.18 -4.42 -10.14
N ILE A 88 22.15 -4.97 -9.41
CA ILE A 88 21.99 -5.28 -7.98
C ILE A 88 21.75 -4.00 -7.18
N ALA A 89 22.55 -2.95 -7.40
CA ALA A 89 22.45 -1.71 -6.64
C ALA A 89 21.06 -1.09 -6.75
N PHE A 90 20.49 -1.04 -7.96
CA PHE A 90 19.11 -0.58 -8.17
C PHE A 90 18.08 -1.56 -7.60
N GLY A 91 18.31 -2.87 -7.68
CA GLY A 91 17.43 -3.87 -7.06
C GLY A 91 17.34 -3.68 -5.53
N VAL A 92 18.48 -3.54 -4.86
CA VAL A 92 18.55 -3.27 -3.42
C VAL A 92 17.93 -1.92 -3.09
N LEU A 93 18.23 -0.87 -3.86
CA LEU A 93 17.66 0.46 -3.65
C LEU A 93 16.13 0.46 -3.79
N SER A 94 15.58 -0.37 -4.68
CA SER A 94 14.13 -0.50 -4.90
C SER A 94 13.38 -1.17 -3.73
N VAL A 95 14.08 -1.81 -2.78
CA VAL A 95 13.47 -2.34 -1.56
C VAL A 95 12.87 -1.22 -0.70
N LEU A 96 13.48 -0.04 -0.66
CA LEU A 96 12.98 1.11 0.11
C LEU A 96 11.61 1.62 -0.37
N PRO A 97 11.41 1.99 -1.65
CA PRO A 97 10.10 2.40 -2.15
C PRO A 97 9.11 1.23 -2.09
N PHE A 98 9.55 -0.02 -2.21
CA PHE A 98 8.69 -1.20 -2.01
C PHE A 98 8.10 -1.23 -0.59
N LEU A 99 8.93 -1.11 0.45
CA LEU A 99 8.47 -1.07 1.84
C LEU A 99 7.53 0.11 2.10
N ARG A 100 7.87 1.30 1.60
CA ARG A 100 7.04 2.50 1.73
C ARG A 100 5.71 2.38 0.98
N LEU A 101 5.70 1.73 -0.19
CA LEU A 101 4.48 1.47 -0.94
C LEU A 101 3.51 0.58 -0.15
N ILE A 102 4.01 -0.45 0.53
CA ILE A 102 3.19 -1.33 1.38
C ILE A 102 2.54 -0.51 2.51
N GLU A 103 3.30 0.36 3.15
CA GLU A 103 2.79 1.24 4.21
C GLU A 103 1.74 2.23 3.69
N ALA A 104 2.00 2.88 2.55
CA ALA A 104 1.08 3.81 1.90
C ALA A 104 -0.23 3.11 1.47
N VAL A 105 -0.15 1.90 0.92
CA VAL A 105 -1.32 1.09 0.55
C VAL A 105 -2.15 0.73 1.79
N ASN A 106 -1.51 0.32 2.88
CA ASN A 106 -2.19 0.03 4.14
C ASN A 106 -2.80 1.29 4.77
N ALA A 107 -2.13 2.44 4.69
CA ALA A 107 -2.67 3.72 5.14
C ALA A 107 -3.92 4.13 4.35
N HIS A 108 -3.88 4.01 3.03
CA HIS A 108 -5.01 4.31 2.16
C HIS A 108 -6.23 3.41 2.44
N ALA A 109 -6.02 2.11 2.66
CA ALA A 109 -7.11 1.19 3.00
C ALA A 109 -7.77 1.55 4.35
N ARG A 110 -6.96 1.90 5.36
CA ARG A 110 -7.47 2.30 6.69
C ARG A 110 -8.28 3.60 6.63
N THR A 111 -7.81 4.59 5.87
CA THR A 111 -8.51 5.88 5.75
C THR A 111 -9.78 5.74 4.91
N ALA A 112 -9.77 4.91 3.86
CA ALA A 112 -10.98 4.58 3.09
C ALA A 112 -12.07 3.95 3.98
N ARG A 113 -11.68 3.02 4.86
CA ARG A 113 -12.60 2.44 5.84
C ARG A 113 -13.11 3.47 6.84
N ALA A 114 -12.25 4.36 7.33
CA ALA A 114 -12.66 5.42 8.24
C ALA A 114 -13.73 6.34 7.61
N ILE A 115 -13.56 6.71 6.33
CA ILE A 115 -14.57 7.46 5.56
C ILE A 115 -15.88 6.67 5.45
N ASN A 116 -15.81 5.38 5.12
CA ASN A 116 -17.00 4.54 4.99
C ASN A 116 -17.76 4.40 6.31
N ASN A 117 -17.05 4.19 7.42
CA ASN A 117 -17.64 4.13 8.76
C ASN A 117 -18.25 5.48 9.17
N PHE A 118 -17.58 6.59 8.82
CA PHE A 118 -18.10 7.93 9.04
C PHE A 118 -19.42 8.12 8.29
N ARG A 119 -19.48 7.76 7.00
CA ARG A 119 -20.72 7.84 6.20
C ARG A 119 -21.85 7.01 6.81
N LEU A 120 -21.56 5.81 7.29
CA LEU A 120 -22.54 4.94 7.93
C LEU A 120 -23.09 5.54 9.24
N LEU A 121 -22.22 6.17 10.04
CA LEU A 121 -22.62 6.81 11.30
C LEU A 121 -23.53 8.03 11.06
N TYR A 122 -23.24 8.81 10.03
CA TYR A 122 -24.06 9.98 9.70
C TYR A 122 -25.31 9.64 8.89
N SER A 123 -25.30 8.62 8.03
CA SER A 123 -26.52 8.18 7.34
C SER A 123 -27.56 7.65 8.31
N THR A 124 -27.14 7.00 9.39
CA THR A 124 -28.04 6.52 10.45
C THR A 124 -28.55 7.67 11.33
N LYS A 125 -27.75 8.72 11.57
CA LYS A 125 -28.17 9.86 12.40
C LYS A 125 -28.93 10.95 11.65
N LEU A 126 -28.48 11.30 10.46
CA LEU A 126 -29.07 12.36 9.63
C LEU A 126 -30.19 11.84 8.72
N GLY A 127 -30.25 10.53 8.44
CA GLY A 127 -31.37 9.93 7.72
C GLY A 127 -32.68 10.08 8.48
N ASP A 128 -32.65 9.79 9.78
CA ASP A 128 -33.83 9.87 10.65
C ASP A 128 -34.33 11.31 10.87
N GLU A 129 -33.44 12.32 10.81
CA GLU A 129 -33.79 13.72 11.10
C GLU A 129 -33.97 14.60 9.85
N LEU A 130 -33.26 14.32 8.75
CA LEU A 130 -33.14 15.22 7.59
C LEU A 130 -33.34 14.52 6.24
N ASP A 131 -33.75 13.24 6.23
CA ASP A 131 -33.88 12.41 5.02
C ASP A 131 -32.60 12.42 4.15
N TRP A 132 -31.45 12.58 4.81
CA TRP A 132 -30.17 12.74 4.15
C TRP A 132 -29.62 11.40 3.69
N THR A 133 -29.14 11.34 2.44
CA THR A 133 -28.49 10.15 1.87
C THR A 133 -27.08 10.46 1.38
N PRO A 134 -26.10 9.55 1.58
CA PRO A 134 -24.74 9.75 1.11
C PRO A 134 -24.65 9.65 -0.42
N ASN A 135 -23.98 10.60 -1.06
CA ASN A 135 -23.73 10.62 -2.51
C ASN A 135 -22.91 9.44 -3.05
N LEU A 136 -22.27 8.67 -2.17
CA LEU A 136 -21.49 7.49 -2.52
C LEU A 136 -22.03 6.29 -1.74
N PRO A 137 -22.08 5.10 -2.36
CA PRO A 137 -22.59 3.91 -1.70
C PRO A 137 -21.76 3.62 -0.45
N VAL A 138 -22.47 3.32 0.64
CA VAL A 138 -21.88 2.81 1.88
C VAL A 138 -21.76 1.30 1.72
N ASP A 139 -20.57 0.76 1.94
CA ASP A 139 -20.33 -0.68 1.91
C ASP A 139 -20.13 -1.20 3.34
N PRO A 140 -21.14 -1.84 3.96
CA PRO A 140 -21.01 -2.38 5.32
C PRO A 140 -19.95 -3.49 5.43
N ARG A 141 -19.61 -4.14 4.32
CA ARG A 141 -18.65 -5.25 4.25
C ARG A 141 -17.24 -4.78 3.86
N PHE A 142 -16.99 -3.46 3.86
CA PHE A 142 -15.69 -2.92 3.50
C PHE A 142 -14.58 -3.52 4.37
N PRO A 143 -13.57 -4.18 3.78
CA PRO A 143 -12.67 -5.05 4.53
C PRO A 143 -11.85 -4.27 5.57
N GLU A 144 -11.58 -4.93 6.72
CA GLU A 144 -10.80 -4.31 7.81
C GLU A 144 -9.35 -4.08 7.45
N THR A 145 -8.86 -4.92 6.55
CA THR A 145 -7.49 -4.93 6.07
C THR A 145 -7.45 -4.95 4.57
N TYR A 146 -6.30 -4.52 4.05
CA TYR A 146 -5.97 -4.64 2.65
C TYR A 146 -6.19 -6.07 2.12
N ALA A 147 -6.88 -6.21 0.98
CA ALA A 147 -7.09 -7.48 0.30
C ALA A 147 -5.91 -7.76 -0.66
N PRO A 148 -5.10 -8.82 -0.44
CA PRO A 148 -3.88 -9.10 -1.21
C PRO A 148 -4.09 -9.20 -2.73
N LEU A 149 -5.28 -9.64 -3.15
CA LEU A 149 -5.66 -9.84 -4.55
C LEU A 149 -6.32 -8.61 -5.20
N ALA A 150 -6.49 -7.51 -4.47
CA ALA A 150 -6.92 -6.26 -5.08
C ALA A 150 -5.79 -5.62 -5.91
N TRP A 151 -6.13 -4.72 -6.83
CA TRP A 151 -5.17 -4.04 -7.72
C TRP A 151 -3.88 -3.54 -7.05
N PRO A 152 -3.90 -2.91 -5.86
CA PRO A 152 -2.65 -2.46 -5.22
C PRO A 152 -1.68 -3.59 -4.83
N GLY A 153 -2.18 -4.80 -4.63
CA GLY A 153 -1.47 -5.97 -4.13
C GLY A 153 -0.90 -6.74 -5.30
N ILE A 154 -1.65 -6.81 -6.40
CA ILE A 154 -1.12 -7.17 -7.71
C ILE A 154 0.09 -6.28 -8.06
N ASN A 155 -0.02 -4.95 -7.89
CA ASN A 155 1.12 -4.06 -8.15
C ASN A 155 2.34 -4.37 -7.28
N VAL A 156 2.13 -4.64 -5.99
CA VAL A 156 3.20 -5.05 -5.06
C VAL A 156 3.82 -6.38 -5.49
N MET A 157 3.01 -7.36 -5.92
CA MET A 157 3.49 -8.65 -6.41
C MET A 157 4.32 -8.51 -7.69
N VAL A 158 3.84 -7.71 -8.65
CA VAL A 158 4.59 -7.43 -9.90
C VAL A 158 5.92 -6.76 -9.59
N LEU A 159 5.93 -5.74 -8.73
CA LEU A 159 7.16 -5.06 -8.32
C LEU A 159 8.14 -6.01 -7.62
N ALA A 160 7.64 -6.88 -6.74
CA ALA A 160 8.45 -7.90 -6.06
C ALA A 160 9.10 -8.86 -7.07
N THR A 161 8.34 -9.33 -8.06
CA THR A 161 8.86 -10.22 -9.11
C THR A 161 9.93 -9.53 -9.94
N VAL A 162 9.68 -8.31 -10.42
CA VAL A 162 10.67 -7.57 -11.22
C VAL A 162 11.94 -7.31 -10.41
N ASN A 163 11.81 -6.91 -9.15
CA ASN A 163 12.97 -6.71 -8.28
C ASN A 163 13.75 -8.01 -8.03
N SER A 164 13.02 -9.11 -7.85
CA SER A 164 13.62 -10.44 -7.68
C SER A 164 14.42 -10.86 -8.92
N THR A 165 13.94 -10.52 -10.12
CA THR A 165 14.68 -10.69 -11.37
C THR A 165 15.98 -9.89 -11.36
N TYR A 166 15.95 -8.62 -10.95
CA TYR A 166 17.16 -7.78 -10.94
C TYR A 166 18.20 -8.35 -9.98
N LEU A 167 17.79 -8.66 -8.76
CA LEU A 167 18.69 -9.24 -7.76
C LEU A 167 19.26 -10.58 -8.23
N THR A 168 18.43 -11.47 -8.78
CA THR A 168 18.88 -12.80 -9.22
C THR A 168 19.82 -12.72 -10.42
N VAL A 169 19.46 -11.93 -11.44
CA VAL A 169 20.30 -11.72 -12.64
C VAL A 169 21.62 -11.08 -12.27
N GLY A 170 21.58 -10.03 -11.44
CA GLY A 170 22.78 -9.33 -11.00
C GLY A 170 23.72 -10.23 -10.18
N VAL A 171 23.19 -10.99 -9.22
CA VAL A 171 23.99 -11.91 -8.41
C VAL A 171 24.58 -13.03 -9.26
N THR A 172 23.79 -13.61 -10.18
CA THR A 172 24.26 -14.65 -11.09
C THR A 172 25.41 -14.12 -11.95
N GLY A 173 25.27 -12.92 -12.51
CA GLY A 173 26.30 -12.30 -13.34
C GLY A 173 27.58 -11.97 -12.58
N LEU A 174 27.47 -11.41 -11.36
CA LEU A 174 28.63 -11.16 -10.51
C LEU A 174 29.34 -12.44 -10.05
N SER A 175 28.61 -13.54 -9.90
CA SER A 175 29.20 -14.83 -9.55
C SER A 175 29.95 -15.52 -10.70
N GLY A 176 29.88 -14.95 -11.92
CA GLY A 176 30.46 -15.55 -13.13
C GLY A 176 29.80 -16.86 -13.55
N GLN A 177 28.64 -17.20 -12.97
CA GLN A 177 27.89 -18.40 -13.34
C GLN A 177 27.17 -18.19 -14.67
N GLU A 178 27.12 -19.24 -15.47
CA GLU A 178 26.32 -19.21 -16.69
C GLU A 178 24.82 -19.17 -16.36
N PRO A 179 24.02 -18.43 -17.15
CA PRO A 179 22.61 -18.27 -16.90
C PRO A 179 21.88 -19.58 -17.19
N ASN A 180 21.59 -20.34 -16.13
CA ASN A 180 20.74 -21.51 -16.20
C ASN A 180 19.29 -21.10 -15.91
N LEU A 181 18.36 -21.42 -16.83
CA LEU A 181 16.95 -21.09 -16.68
C LEU A 181 16.36 -21.58 -15.35
N LEU A 182 16.70 -22.80 -14.93
CA LEU A 182 16.17 -23.39 -13.71
C LEU A 182 16.72 -22.67 -12.47
N LEU A 183 18.00 -22.30 -12.49
CA LEU A 183 18.63 -21.48 -11.44
C LEU A 183 17.99 -20.10 -11.34
N LEU A 184 17.79 -19.43 -12.48
CA LEU A 184 17.18 -18.09 -12.53
C LEU A 184 15.73 -18.14 -12.02
N MET A 185 14.92 -19.09 -12.50
CA MET A 185 13.52 -19.20 -12.09
C MET A 185 13.37 -19.54 -10.60
N THR A 186 14.20 -20.45 -10.09
CA THR A 186 14.20 -20.80 -8.66
C THR A 186 14.70 -19.65 -7.79
N GLY A 187 15.76 -18.96 -8.20
CA GLY A 187 16.27 -17.76 -7.52
C GLY A 187 15.23 -16.64 -7.47
N ILE A 188 14.60 -16.33 -8.61
CA ILE A 188 13.52 -15.33 -8.69
C ILE A 188 12.37 -15.71 -7.77
N LEU A 189 11.94 -16.98 -7.79
CA LEU A 189 10.87 -17.47 -6.93
C LEU A 189 11.21 -17.31 -5.45
N LEU A 190 12.42 -17.72 -5.02
CA LEU A 190 12.84 -17.63 -3.63
C LEU A 190 12.90 -16.18 -3.15
N VAL A 191 13.48 -15.27 -3.94
CA VAL A 191 13.56 -13.85 -3.59
C VAL A 191 12.17 -13.20 -3.60
N ALA A 192 11.28 -13.59 -4.52
CA ALA A 192 9.91 -13.11 -4.57
C ALA A 192 9.10 -13.58 -3.35
N LEU A 193 9.31 -14.82 -2.89
CA LEU A 193 8.71 -15.35 -1.66
C LEU A 193 9.20 -14.59 -0.42
N VAL A 194 10.46 -14.16 -0.38
CA VAL A 194 10.97 -13.30 0.70
C VAL A 194 10.24 -11.94 0.69
N HIS A 195 10.11 -11.29 -0.47
CA HIS A 195 9.36 -10.04 -0.59
C HIS A 195 7.90 -10.22 -0.16
N TYR A 196 7.27 -11.33 -0.55
CA TYR A 196 5.91 -11.65 -0.16
C TYR A 196 5.77 -11.92 1.34
N GLY A 197 6.75 -12.60 1.95
CA GLY A 197 6.81 -12.81 3.39
C GLY A 197 6.92 -11.49 4.16
N VAL A 198 7.79 -10.58 3.72
CA VAL A 198 7.92 -9.24 4.30
C VAL A 198 6.62 -8.46 4.18
N TYR A 199 5.99 -8.51 3.00
CA TYR A 199 4.70 -7.91 2.76
C TYR A 199 3.61 -8.44 3.71
N TYR A 200 3.49 -9.76 3.83
CA TYR A 200 2.52 -10.42 4.70
C TYR A 200 2.72 -10.04 6.17
N VAL A 201 3.97 -10.05 6.66
CA VAL A 201 4.31 -9.65 8.02
C VAL A 201 3.92 -8.20 8.26
N ARG A 202 4.24 -7.28 7.34
CA ARG A 202 3.93 -5.84 7.48
C ARG A 202 2.43 -5.57 7.50
N CYS A 203 1.66 -6.24 6.64
CA CYS A 203 0.20 -6.15 6.65
C CYS A 203 -0.39 -6.69 7.97
N ASN A 204 0.11 -7.81 8.50
CA ASN A 204 -0.37 -8.37 9.77
C ASN A 204 0.05 -7.59 11.01
N VAL A 205 1.26 -7.03 11.04
CA VAL A 205 1.69 -6.11 12.12
C VAL A 205 0.78 -4.88 12.15
N SER A 206 0.42 -4.36 10.98
CA SER A 206 -0.52 -3.25 10.85
C SER A 206 -1.93 -3.62 11.33
N ARG A 207 -2.38 -4.86 11.09
CA ARG A 207 -3.66 -5.40 11.61
C ARG A 207 -3.71 -5.46 13.14
N ARG A 208 -2.58 -5.74 13.82
CA ARG A 208 -2.51 -5.81 15.29
C ARG A 208 -2.59 -4.45 15.98
N ARG A 209 -2.34 -3.34 15.28
CA ARG A 209 -2.66 -1.98 15.78
C ARG A 209 -4.18 -1.81 15.73
N ARG A 210 -4.86 -2.36 16.75
CA ARG A 210 -6.31 -2.38 16.89
C ARG A 210 -6.88 -0.98 16.66
N LEU A 211 -7.85 -0.87 15.75
CA LEU A 211 -8.80 0.23 15.78
C LEU A 211 -9.53 0.18 17.13
N PRO A 212 -9.87 1.34 17.73
CA PRO A 212 -10.69 1.34 18.94
C PRO A 212 -11.96 0.53 18.68
N ARG A 213 -12.32 -0.33 19.64
CA ARG A 213 -13.53 -1.17 19.60
C ARG A 213 -14.70 -0.26 19.23
N ASN A 214 -15.44 -0.58 18.17
CA ASN A 214 -16.62 0.17 17.74
C ASN A 214 -17.56 0.32 18.94
N PRO A 215 -17.70 1.52 19.54
CA PRO A 215 -18.47 1.70 20.76
C PRO A 215 -19.98 1.66 20.50
N TYR A 216 -20.40 1.75 19.23
CA TYR A 216 -21.80 1.95 18.87
C TYR A 216 -22.66 0.70 18.82
N ARG A 217 -22.14 -0.51 19.12
CA ARG A 217 -22.88 -1.79 18.99
C ARG A 217 -23.78 -1.80 17.75
N ILE A 218 -23.29 -1.30 16.61
CA ILE A 218 -24.00 -1.43 15.35
C ILE A 218 -23.98 -2.92 15.11
N THR A 219 -25.13 -3.57 15.35
CA THR A 219 -25.32 -4.99 15.09
C THR A 219 -24.82 -5.22 13.69
N ASN A 220 -23.82 -6.09 13.53
CA ASN A 220 -23.44 -6.60 12.24
C ASN A 220 -24.76 -7.06 11.61
N MET A 221 -25.25 -6.35 10.60
CA MET A 221 -26.39 -6.85 9.82
C MET A 221 -25.85 -7.99 8.96
N GLU A 222 -25.72 -9.15 9.60
CA GLU A 222 -25.69 -10.45 8.96
C GLU A 222 -27.11 -10.71 8.48
N GLY A 223 -27.36 -10.31 7.23
CA GLY A 223 -28.42 -10.79 6.36
C GLY A 223 -27.79 -11.28 5.06
#